data_AF-A0A816QXQ7-F1
#
_entry.id   AF-A0A816QXQ7-F1
#
_cell.length_a   1.000
_cell.length_b   1.000
_cell.length_c   1.000
_cell.angle_alpha   90.00
_cell.angle_beta   90.00
_cell.angle_gamma   90.00
#
_symmetry.space_group_name_H-M   'P 1'
#
loop_
_entity.id
_entity.type
_entity.pdbx_description
1 polymer ?
#
loop_
_entity_poly.entity_id
_entity_poly.type
_entity_poly.pdbx_seq_one_letter_code
_entity_poly.pdbx_strand_id
1 'polypeptide(L)'
;MESRMEGDVFSGFGERYQMDGKVLQNFQKSFVQVQDILDQNRLLINEINQNHESKQADHLGRNVGLIRELNNNIRTVASLYGDLSHSFAKSIDASSEGESTGTNNQKRFRSG
;
A
#
# COMPACT_ATOMS: atom_id res chain seq x y z
N MET A 1 1.42 17.10 48.61
CA MET A 1 0.49 16.16 47.96
C MET A 1 0.66 16.39 46.47
N GLU A 2 1.53 15.59 45.87
CA GLU A 2 1.97 15.74 44.48
C GLU A 2 1.26 14.66 43.67
N SER A 3 0.17 15.04 42.99
CA SER A 3 -0.51 14.14 42.06
C SER A 3 -0.05 14.48 40.65
N ARG A 4 1.02 13.80 40.23
CA ARG A 4 1.41 13.68 38.82
C ARG A 4 0.26 13.03 38.06
N MET A 5 -0.32 13.77 37.12
CA MET A 5 -1.23 13.25 36.11
C MET A 5 -0.48 13.28 34.77
N GLU A 6 0.56 12.45 34.66
CA GLU A 6 1.32 12.19 33.43
C GLU A 6 0.98 10.78 32.95
N GLY A 7 -0.29 10.55 32.62
CA GLY A 7 -0.79 9.21 32.28
C GLY A 7 -1.19 9.00 30.81
N ASP A 8 -1.51 10.06 30.06
CA ASP A 8 -2.34 9.88 28.85
C ASP A 8 -1.77 10.50 27.57
N VAL A 9 -0.64 11.23 27.64
CA VAL A 9 -0.06 11.92 26.47
C VAL A 9 0.97 11.05 25.73
N PHE A 10 1.50 10.01 26.37
CA PHE A 10 2.58 9.20 25.78
C PHE A 10 2.09 8.06 24.87
N SER A 11 0.84 7.60 25.02
CA SER A 11 0.31 6.46 24.25
C SER A 11 0.15 6.78 22.76
N GLY A 12 -0.31 7.99 22.41
CA GLY A 12 -0.63 8.37 21.03
C GLY A 12 0.58 8.57 20.09
N PHE A 13 1.79 8.80 20.63
CA PHE A 13 2.99 8.91 19.79
C PHE A 13 3.56 7.54 19.42
N GLY A 14 3.59 6.58 20.35
CA GLY A 14 4.11 5.23 20.11
C GLY A 14 3.32 4.45 19.06
N GLU A 15 2.00 4.63 19.01
CA GLU A 15 1.14 3.98 18.00
C GLU A 15 1.31 4.57 16.60
N ARG A 16 1.50 5.90 16.47
CA ARG A 16 1.72 6.55 15.16
C ARG A 16 3.03 6.13 14.50
N TYR A 17 4.14 6.09 15.23
CA TYR A 17 5.43 5.62 14.69
C TYR A 17 5.40 4.12 14.33
N GLN A 18 4.63 3.30 15.06
CA GLN A 18 4.42 1.90 14.71
C GLN A 18 3.54 1.72 13.47
N MET A 19 2.49 2.54 13.29
CA MET A 19 1.65 2.50 12.10
C MET A 19 2.44 2.88 10.85
N ASP A 20 3.26 3.93 10.93
CA ASP A 20 4.11 4.38 9.82
C ASP A 20 5.16 3.31 9.43
N GLY A 21 5.76 2.64 10.43
CA GLY A 21 6.68 1.52 10.20
C GLY A 21 6.04 0.32 9.51
N LYS A 22 4.78 -0.01 9.81
CA LYS A 22 4.05 -1.11 9.15
C LYS A 22 3.72 -0.79 7.69
N VAL A 23 3.34 0.44 7.40
CA VAL A 23 3.07 0.89 6.02
C VAL A 23 4.34 0.85 5.18
N LEU A 24 5.47 1.31 5.74
CA LEU A 24 6.77 1.26 5.06
C LEU A 24 7.23 -0.18 4.78
N GLN A 25 7.04 -1.10 5.73
CA GLN A 25 7.35 -2.52 5.53
C GLN A 25 6.51 -3.14 4.41
N ASN A 26 5.19 -2.85 4.39
CA ASN A 26 4.32 -3.31 3.30
C ASN A 26 4.74 -2.73 1.94
N PHE A 27 5.11 -1.44 1.90
CA PHE A 27 5.64 -0.80 0.69
C PHE A 27 6.87 -1.53 0.16
N GLN A 28 7.88 -1.76 1.01
CA GLN A 28 9.11 -2.44 0.62
C GLN A 28 8.85 -3.84 0.07
N LYS A 29 7.98 -4.61 0.75
CA LYS A 29 7.60 -5.95 0.29
C LYS A 29 6.88 -5.92 -1.06
N SER A 30 5.87 -5.08 -1.21
CA SER A 30 5.13 -4.94 -2.47
C SER A 30 6.04 -4.46 -3.60
N PHE A 31 7.01 -3.60 -3.32
CA PHE A 31 7.96 -3.10 -4.31
C PHE A 31 8.83 -4.22 -4.88
N VAL A 32 9.46 -5.02 -4.01
CA VAL A 32 10.27 -6.18 -4.46
C VAL A 32 9.42 -7.15 -5.27
N GLN A 33 8.20 -7.45 -4.81
CA GLN A 33 7.30 -8.33 -5.54
C GLN A 33 6.93 -7.80 -6.93
N VAL A 34 6.64 -6.50 -7.05
CA VAL A 34 6.37 -5.88 -8.36
C VAL A 34 7.60 -5.96 -9.25
N GLN A 35 8.80 -5.70 -8.73
CA GLN A 35 10.05 -5.84 -9.51
C GLN A 35 10.21 -7.25 -10.06
N ASP A 36 10.08 -8.28 -9.22
CA ASP A 36 10.20 -9.68 -9.62
C ASP A 36 9.20 -10.03 -10.75
N ILE A 37 7.96 -9.56 -10.63
CA ILE A 37 6.92 -9.79 -11.65
C ILE A 37 7.24 -9.06 -12.96
N LEU A 38 7.78 -7.83 -12.90
CA LEU A 38 8.15 -7.07 -14.09
C LEU A 38 9.37 -7.66 -14.80
N ASP A 39 10.33 -8.21 -14.04
CA ASP A 39 11.46 -8.94 -14.60
C ASP A 39 11.00 -10.22 -15.31
N GLN A 40 10.01 -10.94 -14.74
CA GLN A 40 9.36 -12.06 -15.42
C GLN A 40 8.65 -11.62 -16.71
N ASN A 41 7.91 -10.51 -16.68
CA ASN A 41 7.27 -9.95 -17.89
C ASN A 41 8.29 -9.65 -18.98
N ARG A 42 9.48 -9.13 -18.62
CA ARG A 42 10.56 -8.89 -19.58
C ARG A 42 11.00 -10.19 -20.27
N LEU A 43 11.14 -11.28 -19.52
CA LEU A 43 11.48 -12.59 -20.09
C LEU A 43 10.38 -13.14 -21.00
N LEU A 44 9.11 -13.05 -20.56
CA LEU A 44 7.95 -13.48 -21.34
C LEU A 44 7.86 -12.71 -22.66
N ILE A 45 8.03 -11.38 -22.65
CA ILE A 45 8.02 -10.55 -23.86
C ILE A 45 9.13 -10.99 -24.83
N ASN A 46 10.34 -11.24 -24.31
CA ASN A 46 11.45 -11.70 -25.15
C ASN A 46 11.13 -13.04 -25.82
N GLU A 47 10.55 -14.00 -25.10
CA GLU A 47 10.15 -15.29 -25.67
C GLU A 47 9.01 -15.14 -26.69
N ILE A 48 8.01 -14.32 -26.38
CA ILE A 48 6.91 -14.00 -27.31
C ILE A 48 7.45 -13.46 -28.63
N ASN A 49 8.41 -12.53 -28.56
CA ASN A 49 9.05 -11.94 -29.73
C ASN A 49 9.84 -12.98 -30.53
N GLN A 50 10.65 -13.82 -29.87
CA GLN A 50 11.41 -14.90 -30.54
C GLN A 50 10.47 -15.89 -31.24
N ASN A 51 9.39 -16.29 -30.59
CA ASN A 51 8.38 -17.17 -31.17
C ASN A 51 7.74 -16.52 -32.40
N HIS A 52 7.43 -15.21 -32.34
CA HIS A 52 6.88 -14.46 -33.47
C HIS A 52 7.86 -14.37 -34.65
N GLU A 53 9.13 -14.08 -34.39
CA GLU A 53 10.20 -14.01 -35.39
C GLU A 53 10.44 -15.35 -36.08
N SER A 54 10.32 -16.46 -35.34
CA SER A 54 10.51 -17.81 -35.88
C SER A 54 9.43 -18.24 -36.89
N LYS A 55 8.24 -17.61 -36.85
CA LYS A 55 7.07 -17.91 -37.69
C LYS A 55 6.59 -19.37 -37.70
N GLN A 56 7.03 -20.18 -36.73
CA GLN A 56 6.57 -21.57 -36.59
C GLN A 56 5.19 -21.60 -35.95
N ALA A 57 4.24 -22.34 -36.55
CA ALA A 57 2.85 -22.38 -36.08
C ALA A 57 2.73 -22.82 -34.62
N ASP A 58 3.51 -23.82 -34.19
CA ASP A 58 3.54 -24.29 -32.79
C ASP A 58 4.01 -23.19 -31.84
N HIS A 59 5.02 -22.40 -32.22
CA HIS A 59 5.57 -21.33 -31.40
C HIS A 59 4.57 -20.19 -31.24
N LEU A 60 3.86 -19.84 -32.31
CA LEU A 60 2.76 -18.89 -32.26
C LEU A 60 1.61 -19.39 -31.37
N GLY A 61 1.34 -20.70 -31.38
CA GLY A 61 0.40 -21.32 -30.44
C GLY A 61 0.82 -21.13 -28.98
N ARG A 62 2.11 -21.30 -28.67
CA ARG A 62 2.67 -21.07 -27.33
C ARG A 62 2.54 -19.62 -26.86
N ASN A 63 2.63 -18.64 -27.77
CA ASN A 63 2.45 -17.22 -27.43
C ASN A 63 1.10 -16.92 -26.78
N VAL A 64 0.04 -17.68 -27.09
CA VAL A 64 -1.26 -17.51 -26.44
C VAL A 64 -1.16 -17.77 -24.92
N GLY A 65 -0.40 -18.79 -24.53
CA GLY A 65 -0.13 -19.10 -23.13
C GLY A 65 0.72 -18.02 -22.45
N LEU A 66 1.82 -17.64 -23.09
CA LEU A 66 2.75 -16.62 -22.57
C LEU A 66 2.06 -15.25 -22.39
N ILE A 67 1.20 -14.85 -23.34
CA ILE A 67 0.43 -13.60 -23.24
C ILE A 67 -0.60 -13.67 -22.12
N ARG A 68 -1.22 -14.83 -21.86
CA ARG A 68 -2.12 -15.01 -20.71
C ARG A 68 -1.37 -14.83 -19.39
N GLU A 69 -0.16 -15.40 -19.29
CA GLU A 69 0.70 -15.26 -18.12
C GLU A 69 1.11 -13.80 -17.90
N LEU A 70 1.58 -13.12 -18.96
CA LEU A 70 1.89 -11.69 -18.93
C LEU A 70 0.69 -10.85 -18.45
N ASN A 71 -0.51 -11.12 -18.96
CA ASN A 71 -1.71 -10.41 -18.52
C ASN A 71 -2.06 -10.69 -17.05
N ASN A 72 -1.84 -11.91 -16.56
CA ASN A 72 -2.03 -12.24 -15.14
C ASN A 72 -1.03 -11.49 -14.25
N ASN A 73 0.22 -11.39 -14.69
CA ASN A 73 1.25 -10.62 -14.01
C ASN A 73 0.86 -9.14 -13.90
N ILE A 74 0.35 -8.52 -14.97
CA ILE A 74 -0.12 -7.12 -14.92
C ILE A 74 -1.31 -6.95 -13.97
N ARG A 75 -2.26 -7.89 -13.93
CA ARG A 75 -3.36 -7.84 -12.94
C ARG A 75 -2.84 -7.93 -11.51
N THR A 76 -1.83 -8.78 -11.28
CA THR A 76 -1.20 -8.94 -9.97
C THR A 76 -0.50 -7.65 -9.53
N VAL A 77 0.27 -7.02 -10.43
CA VAL A 77 0.91 -5.72 -10.17
C VAL A 77 -0.14 -4.65 -9.84
N ALA A 78 -1.24 -4.58 -10.60
CA ALA A 78 -2.32 -3.64 -10.32
C ALA A 78 -2.95 -3.88 -8.94
N SER A 79 -3.14 -5.14 -8.54
CA SER A 79 -3.63 -5.49 -7.20
C SER A 79 -2.67 -5.04 -6.10
N LEU A 80 -1.37 -5.33 -6.24
CA LEU A 80 -0.35 -4.94 -5.25
C LEU A 80 -0.29 -3.42 -5.04
N TYR A 81 -0.42 -2.64 -6.12
CA TYR A 81 -0.52 -1.18 -6.01
C TYR A 81 -1.83 -0.73 -5.37
N GLY A 82 -2.95 -1.39 -5.68
CA GLY A 82 -4.24 -1.13 -5.05
C GLY A 82 -4.20 -1.32 -3.54
N ASP A 83 -3.66 -2.46 -3.09
CA ASP A 83 -3.51 -2.81 -1.67
C ASP A 83 -2.61 -1.81 -0.94
N LEU A 84 -1.51 -1.42 -1.58
CA LEU A 84 -0.57 -0.45 -1.03
C LEU A 84 -1.21 0.94 -0.88
N SER A 85 -1.90 1.42 -1.93
CA SER A 85 -2.62 2.69 -1.91
C SER A 85 -3.68 2.71 -0.81
N HIS A 86 -4.44 1.61 -0.67
CA HIS A 86 -5.45 1.49 0.36
C HIS A 86 -4.86 1.47 1.78
N SER A 87 -3.76 0.72 1.99
CA SER A 87 -3.04 0.69 3.27
C SER A 87 -2.49 2.07 3.64
N PHE A 88 -2.00 2.83 2.66
CA PHE A 88 -1.50 4.18 2.87
C PHE A 88 -2.62 5.16 3.22
N ALA A 89 -3.71 5.19 2.44
CA ALA A 89 -4.87 6.03 2.74
C ALA A 89 -5.41 5.82 4.16
N LYS A 90 -5.55 4.54 4.58
CA LYS A 90 -5.98 4.18 5.93
C LYS A 90 -5.06 4.71 7.02
N SER A 91 -3.74 4.73 6.78
CA SER A 91 -2.78 5.26 7.76
C SER A 91 -2.88 6.77 7.94
N ILE A 92 -3.24 7.51 6.89
CA ILE A 92 -3.48 8.96 6.95
C ILE A 92 -4.76 9.28 7.72
N ASP A 93 -5.85 8.57 7.41
CA ASP A 93 -7.14 8.79 8.08
C ASP A 93 -7.02 8.53 9.60
N ALA A 94 -6.30 7.48 9.99
CA ALA A 94 -6.02 7.16 11.38
C ALA A 94 -5.15 8.22 12.10
N SER A 95 -4.41 9.06 11.36
CA SER A 95 -3.60 10.15 11.93
C SER A 95 -4.43 11.41 12.22
N SER A 96 -5.55 11.60 11.53
CA SER A 96 -6.41 12.81 11.58
C SER A 96 -7.39 12.83 12.75
N GLU A 97 -7.84 11.67 13.24
CA GLU A 97 -8.83 11.59 14.34
C GLU A 97 -8.32 12.03 15.73
N GLY A 98 -7.08 12.51 15.83
CA GLY A 98 -6.47 13.00 17.07
C GLY A 98 -6.62 14.51 17.35
N GLU A 99 -7.15 15.32 16.43
CA GLU A 99 -7.24 16.78 16.58
C GLU A 99 -8.70 17.30 16.66
N SER A 100 -9.51 16.78 17.57
CA SER A 100 -10.75 17.48 17.95
C SER A 100 -11.20 17.16 19.37
N THR A 101 -10.45 17.66 20.36
CA THR A 101 -11.00 17.76 21.72
C THR A 101 -10.76 19.16 22.29
N GLY A 102 -11.78 20.00 22.14
CA GLY A 102 -12.24 20.89 23.21
C GLY A 102 -11.53 22.23 23.41
N THR A 103 -11.95 23.26 22.68
CA THR A 103 -12.05 24.62 23.25
C THR A 103 -13.29 25.34 22.72
N ASN A 104 -14.44 25.15 23.36
CA ASN A 104 -15.53 26.12 23.24
C ASN A 104 -16.00 26.53 24.64
N ASN A 105 -15.27 27.48 25.22
CA ASN A 105 -15.62 28.15 26.48
C ASN A 105 -16.78 29.11 26.23
N GLN A 106 -18.01 28.61 26.18
CA GLN A 106 -19.20 29.45 26.32
C GLN A 106 -19.54 29.62 27.81
N LYS A 107 -19.00 30.69 28.40
CA LYS A 107 -19.39 31.19 29.72
C LYS A 107 -20.89 31.53 29.72
N ARG A 108 -21.72 30.58 30.17
CA ARG A 108 -23.12 30.83 30.57
C ARG A 108 -23.10 31.53 31.93
N PHE A 109 -23.14 32.85 31.93
CA PHE A 109 -23.52 33.60 33.13
C PHE A 109 -24.99 33.30 33.46
N ARG A 110 -25.25 32.75 34.65
CA ARG A 110 -26.58 32.66 35.27
C ARG A 110 -26.68 33.71 36.37
N SER A 111 -27.87 34.29 36.45
CA SER A 111 -28.30 35.46 37.22
C SER A 111 -28.01 35.43 38.73
N GLY A 112 -27.88 36.63 39.28
CA GLY A 112 -28.09 37.02 40.67
C GLY A 112 -28.53 38.47 40.69
#